data_AF-A0AA94IV70-F1
#
_entry.id   AF-A0AA94IV70-F1
#
_cell.length_a   1.000
_cell.length_b   1.000
_cell.length_c   1.000
_cell.angle_alpha   90.00
_cell.angle_beta   90.00
_cell.angle_gamma   90.00
#
_symmetry.space_group_name_H-M   'P 1'
#
loop_
_entity.id
_entity.type
_entity.pdbx_description
1 polymer ?
#
loop_
_entity_poly.entity_id
_entity_poly.type
_entity_poly.pdbx_seq_one_letter_code
_entity_poly.pdbx_strand_id
1 'polypeptide(L)'
;MRIITLVIGKKGAGKSKWILEKKDEMLSEGWKQIDAKKEADYNQAIFALKSPTGEVAILNSGSDRKDIIDEFGTFLSQHEEVLRIFTAIRPQSIKRVCQNANIILIILQFETIQ
;
A
#
# COMPACT_ATOMS: atom_id res chain seq x y z
N MET A 1 7.56 12.77 9.97
CA MET A 1 8.20 12.07 8.83
C MET A 1 7.38 10.84 8.49
N ARG A 2 6.91 10.73 7.23
CA ARG A 2 6.18 9.55 6.76
C ARG A 2 7.09 8.70 5.88
N ILE A 3 7.01 7.38 6.05
CA ILE A 3 7.66 6.37 5.23
C ILE A 3 6.62 5.85 4.24
N ILE A 4 6.92 5.95 2.95
CA ILE A 4 6.03 5.49 1.88
C ILE A 4 6.72 4.36 1.13
N THR A 5 6.07 3.19 1.10
CA THR A 5 6.48 1.99 0.40
C THR A 5 5.57 1.76 -0.81
N LEU A 6 6.12 1.93 -2.00
CA LEU A 6 5.45 1.71 -3.28
C LEU A 6 5.72 0.28 -3.75
N VAL A 7 4.64 -0.47 -3.94
CA VAL A 7 4.67 -1.85 -4.46
C VAL A 7 4.27 -1.81 -5.94
N ILE A 8 5.27 -1.80 -6.81
CA ILE A 8 5.13 -1.46 -8.24
C ILE A 8 5.22 -2.72 -9.10
N GLY A 9 4.28 -2.90 -10.03
CA GLY A 9 4.30 -4.06 -10.92
C GLY A 9 3.18 -4.08 -11.94
N LYS A 10 3.35 -4.90 -12.98
CA LYS A 10 2.34 -5.12 -14.03
C LYS A 10 1.08 -5.84 -13.50
N LYS A 11 0.05 -5.99 -14.33
CA LYS A 11 -1.14 -6.80 -13.99
C LYS A 11 -0.69 -8.25 -13.72
N GLY A 12 -1.18 -8.85 -12.64
CA GLY A 12 -0.79 -10.21 -12.23
C GLY A 12 0.57 -10.32 -11.54
N ALA A 13 1.26 -9.21 -11.26
CA ALA A 13 2.58 -9.22 -10.61
C ALA A 13 2.58 -9.58 -9.11
N GLY A 14 1.41 -9.81 -8.50
CA GLY A 14 1.31 -10.13 -7.07
C GLY A 14 1.37 -8.92 -6.13
N LYS A 15 1.12 -7.69 -6.60
CA LYS A 15 1.13 -6.48 -5.74
C LYS A 15 0.16 -6.59 -4.56
N SER A 16 -1.10 -6.88 -4.84
CA SER A 16 -2.16 -7.00 -3.83
C SER A 16 -1.87 -8.17 -2.88
N LYS A 17 -1.27 -9.25 -3.39
CA LYS A 17 -0.76 -10.36 -2.58
C LYS A 17 0.26 -9.87 -1.55
N TRP A 18 1.28 -9.15 -2.01
CA TRP A 18 2.33 -8.64 -1.14
C TRP A 18 1.76 -7.70 -0.07
N ILE A 19 0.81 -6.83 -0.42
CA ILE A 19 0.15 -5.94 0.55
C ILE A 19 -0.60 -6.71 1.63
N LEU A 20 -1.33 -7.76 1.26
CA LEU A 20 -2.09 -8.58 2.22
C LEU A 20 -1.17 -9.46 3.07
N GLU A 21 -0.11 -10.02 2.50
CA GLU A 21 0.93 -10.72 3.26
C GLU A 21 1.60 -9.77 4.25
N LYS A 22 1.88 -8.52 3.86
CA LYS A 22 2.44 -7.52 4.76
C LYS A 22 1.46 -7.14 5.88
N LYS A 23 0.16 -7.07 5.59
CA LYS A 23 -0.88 -6.89 6.62
C LYS A 23 -0.81 -8.04 7.64
N ASP A 24 -0.80 -9.28 7.17
CA ASP A 24 -0.80 -10.46 8.02
C ASP A 24 0.48 -10.55 8.87
N GLU A 25 1.64 -10.21 8.29
CA GLU A 25 2.90 -10.06 9.01
C GLU A 25 2.77 -9.04 10.15
N MET A 26 2.28 -7.82 9.87
CA MET A 26 2.12 -6.78 10.90
C MET A 26 1.14 -7.19 11.99
N LEU A 27 0.04 -7.85 11.65
CA LEU A 27 -0.89 -8.39 12.64
C LEU A 27 -0.21 -9.45 13.53
N SER A 28 0.65 -10.30 12.96
CA SER A 28 1.42 -11.29 13.72
C SER A 28 2.45 -10.65 14.67
N GLU A 29 2.94 -9.46 14.34
CA GLU A 29 3.81 -8.62 15.19
C GLU A 29 3.05 -7.86 16.29
N GLY A 30 1.73 -8.07 16.39
CA GLY A 30 0.89 -7.47 17.43
C GLY A 30 0.28 -6.11 17.05
N TRP A 31 0.36 -5.70 15.79
CA TRP A 31 -0.44 -4.58 15.30
C TRP A 31 -1.92 -4.95 15.33
N LYS A 32 -2.79 -3.95 15.48
CA LYS A 32 -4.25 -4.13 15.49
C LYS A 32 -4.89 -3.35 14.36
N GLN A 33 -5.84 -3.96 13.67
CA GLN A 33 -6.69 -3.26 12.71
C GLN A 33 -7.60 -2.28 13.46
N ILE A 34 -7.58 -1.02 13.04
CA ILE A 34 -8.37 0.07 13.63
C ILE A 34 -9.42 0.63 12.67
N ASP A 35 -9.20 0.46 11.36
CA ASP A 35 -10.15 0.84 10.31
C ASP A 35 -9.86 0.02 9.04
N ALA A 36 -10.87 -0.16 8.20
CA ALA A 36 -10.74 -0.84 6.93
C ALA A 36 -11.84 -0.40 5.93
N LYS A 37 -11.52 -0.46 4.64
CA LYS A 37 -12.47 -0.35 3.54
C LYS A 37 -12.28 -1.49 2.56
N LYS A 38 -13.39 -1.97 2.00
CA LYS A 38 -13.41 -3.00 0.96
C LYS A 38 -12.58 -4.24 1.33
N GLU A 39 -12.59 -4.64 2.60
CA GLU A 39 -11.74 -5.72 3.15
C GLU A 39 -11.90 -7.05 2.39
N ALA A 40 -13.10 -7.34 1.89
CA ALA A 40 -13.37 -8.53 1.09
C ALA A 40 -12.91 -8.43 -0.38
N ASP A 41 -12.57 -7.23 -0.89
CA ASP A 41 -12.05 -7.04 -2.25
C ASP A 41 -10.52 -7.08 -2.24
N TYR A 42 -9.99 -8.24 -2.58
CA TYR A 42 -8.55 -8.49 -2.69
C TYR A 42 -7.79 -7.40 -3.46
N ASN A 43 -8.39 -6.82 -4.50
CA ASN A 43 -7.73 -5.85 -5.39
C ASN A 43 -8.00 -4.38 -5.02
N GLN A 44 -8.79 -4.11 -3.98
CA GLN A 44 -9.15 -2.73 -3.57
C GLN A 44 -9.20 -2.52 -2.05
N ALA A 45 -8.82 -3.53 -1.27
CA ALA A 45 -8.83 -3.44 0.18
C ALA A 45 -7.85 -2.37 0.68
N ILE A 46 -8.32 -1.61 1.67
CA ILE A 46 -7.55 -0.61 2.40
C ILE A 46 -7.66 -0.93 3.89
N PHE A 47 -6.53 -0.91 4.60
CA PHE A 47 -6.44 -1.20 6.02
C PHE A 47 -5.69 -0.09 6.74
N ALA A 48 -6.16 0.30 7.92
CA ALA A 48 -5.38 1.06 8.89
C ALA A 48 -5.05 0.15 10.08
N LEU A 49 -3.75 0.03 10.36
CA LEU A 49 -3.23 -0.75 11.48
C LEU A 49 -2.53 0.19 12.48
N LYS A 50 -2.66 -0.12 13.76
CA LYS A 50 -1.97 0.58 14.85
C LYS A 50 -1.01 -0.34 15.59
N SER A 51 0.22 0.10 15.77
CA SER A 51 1.25 -0.64 16.49
C SER A 51 0.99 -0.63 18.00
N PRO A 52 1.63 -1.53 18.77
CA PRO A 52 1.64 -1.45 20.24
C PRO A 52 2.19 -0.12 20.79
N THR A 53 3.08 0.54 20.05
CA THR A 53 3.67 1.84 20.41
C THR A 53 2.82 3.03 19.95
N GLY A 54 1.71 2.79 19.25
CA GLY A 54 0.78 3.81 18.80
C GLY A 54 1.04 4.37 17.39
N GLU A 55 2.04 3.86 16.67
CA GLU A 55 2.27 4.22 15.26
C GLU A 55 1.11 3.73 14.39
N VAL A 56 0.72 4.53 13.39
CA VAL A 56 -0.33 4.14 12.43
C VAL A 56 0.29 3.85 11.06
N ALA A 57 -0.13 2.72 10.48
CA ALA A 57 0.22 2.28 9.15
C ALA A 57 -1.03 2.09 8.29
N ILE A 58 -0.95 2.48 7.02
CA ILE A 58 -2.03 2.29 6.05
C ILE A 58 -1.53 1.41 4.91
N LEU A 59 -2.34 0.40 4.56
CA LEU A 59 -2.05 -0.56 3.50
C LEU A 59 -3.15 -0.50 2.45
N ASN A 60 -2.81 -0.25 1.18
CA ASN A 60 -3.74 -0.20 0.05
C ASN A 60 -3.35 -1.21 -1.03
N SER A 61 -4.24 -2.15 -1.32
CA SER A 61 -4.02 -3.19 -2.32
C SER A 61 -4.43 -2.78 -3.75
N GLY A 62 -5.16 -1.66 -3.90
CA GLY A 62 -5.68 -1.18 -5.17
C GLY A 62 -4.77 -0.19 -5.90
N SER A 63 -4.70 -0.29 -7.23
CA SER A 63 -3.65 0.39 -8.00
C SER A 63 -3.98 0.84 -9.43
N ASP A 64 -5.20 0.59 -9.92
CA ASP A 64 -5.47 0.56 -11.37
C ASP A 64 -6.33 1.72 -11.92
N ARG A 65 -7.28 2.24 -11.15
CA ARG A 65 -8.25 3.24 -11.63
C ARG A 65 -8.22 4.52 -10.80
N LYS A 66 -8.60 5.64 -11.41
CA LYS A 66 -8.63 6.96 -10.76
C LYS A 66 -9.51 6.97 -9.50
N ASP A 67 -10.69 6.38 -9.57
CA ASP A 67 -11.61 6.30 -8.42
C ASP A 67 -11.03 5.50 -7.24
N ILE A 68 -10.23 4.47 -7.52
CA ILE A 68 -9.50 3.73 -6.47
C ILE A 68 -8.48 4.64 -5.78
N ILE A 69 -7.76 5.46 -6.57
CA ILE A 69 -6.76 6.40 -6.06
C ILE A 69 -7.43 7.54 -5.27
N ASP A 70 -8.54 8.08 -5.76
CA ASP A 70 -9.29 9.15 -5.10
C ASP A 70 -9.89 8.66 -3.77
N GLU A 71 -10.42 7.44 -3.73
CA GLU A 71 -10.91 6.82 -2.49
C GLU A 71 -9.77 6.57 -1.49
N PHE A 72 -8.61 6.13 -1.97
CA PHE A 72 -7.43 5.99 -1.13
C PHE A 72 -6.97 7.33 -0.56
N GLY A 73 -6.94 8.39 -1.38
CA GLY A 73 -6.63 9.74 -0.93
C GLY A 73 -7.61 10.25 0.14
N THR A 74 -8.90 9.96 -0.04
CA THR A 74 -9.93 10.27 0.97
C THR A 74 -9.67 9.51 2.27
N PHE A 75 -9.34 8.22 2.20
CA PHE A 75 -9.01 7.43 3.38
C PHE A 75 -7.77 7.99 4.10
N LEU A 76 -6.70 8.33 3.37
CA LEU A 76 -5.51 8.96 3.95
C LEU A 76 -5.82 10.27 4.68
N SER A 77 -6.77 11.07 4.17
CA SER A 77 -7.18 12.33 4.82
C SER A 77 -7.88 12.13 6.16
N GLN A 78 -8.43 10.93 6.42
CA GLN A 78 -9.09 10.59 7.68
C GLN A 78 -8.11 10.08 8.75
N HIS A 79 -6.86 9.83 8.36
CA HIS A 79 -5.81 9.24 9.18
C HIS A 79 -4.52 10.06 9.05
N GLU A 80 -4.58 11.34 9.43
CA GLU A 80 -3.46 12.30 9.29
C GLU A 80 -2.22 11.90 10.10
N GLU A 81 -2.40 11.12 11.17
CA GLU A 81 -1.35 10.59 12.04
C GLU A 81 -0.51 9.48 11.39
N VAL A 82 -0.87 9.02 10.19
CA VAL A 82 -0.18 7.92 9.51
C VAL A 82 1.32 8.21 9.35
N LEU A 83 2.14 7.24 9.78
CA LEU A 83 3.60 7.29 9.64
C LEU A 83 4.12 6.32 8.58
N ARG A 84 3.40 5.24 8.28
CA ARG A 84 3.79 4.24 7.29
C ARG A 84 2.67 4.04 6.26
N ILE A 85 2.99 4.13 4.98
CA ILE A 85 2.04 3.90 3.91
C ILE A 85 2.60 2.83 2.99
N PHE A 86 1.84 1.76 2.77
CA PHE A 86 2.13 0.72 1.78
C PHE A 86 1.06 0.78 0.70
N THR A 87 1.44 1.03 -0.55
CA THR A 87 0.45 1.12 -1.63
C THR A 87 0.90 0.39 -2.88
N ALA A 88 -0.01 -0.40 -3.44
CA ALA A 88 0.15 -0.98 -4.75
C ALA A 88 0.08 0.12 -5.82
N ILE A 89 0.95 0.05 -6.83
CA ILE A 89 0.98 0.98 -7.96
C ILE A 89 1.10 0.19 -9.27
N ARG A 90 0.23 0.50 -10.25
CA ARG A 90 0.37 0.06 -11.64
C ARG A 90 0.84 1.27 -12.47
N PRO A 91 2.11 1.31 -12.91
CA PRO A 91 2.58 2.42 -13.73
C PRO A 91 1.87 2.41 -15.08
N GLN A 92 1.39 3.57 -15.50
CA GLN A 92 0.76 3.77 -16.81
C GLN A 92 1.81 3.76 -17.96
N SER A 93 3.06 4.13 -17.67
CA SER A 93 4.16 4.21 -18.64
C SER A 93 5.37 3.36 -18.22
N ILE A 94 5.24 2.03 -18.25
CA ILE A 94 6.39 1.12 -18.11
C ILE A 94 7.13 1.01 -19.45
N LYS A 95 7.72 2.10 -19.95
CA LYS A 95 8.63 2.01 -21.12
C LYS A 95 10.12 2.00 -20.76
N ARG A 96 10.50 2.19 -19.49
CA ARG A 96 11.93 2.15 -19.10
C ARG A 96 12.28 1.32 -17.86
N VAL A 97 11.42 1.25 -16.84
CA VAL A 97 11.81 0.63 -15.56
C VAL A 97 11.66 -0.90 -15.54
N CYS A 98 10.65 -1.48 -16.21
CA CYS A 98 10.44 -2.94 -16.22
C CYS A 98 10.60 -3.59 -17.61
N GLN A 99 11.09 -2.86 -18.62
CA GLN A 99 11.33 -3.44 -19.96
C GLN A 99 12.71 -4.11 -20.09
N ASN A 100 13.69 -3.74 -19.25
CA ASN A 100 15.07 -4.21 -19.38
C ASN A 100 15.46 -5.29 -18.37
N ALA A 101 14.54 -5.73 -17.53
CA ALA A 101 14.78 -6.80 -16.58
C ALA A 101 13.50 -7.62 -16.43
N ASN A 102 13.63 -8.94 -16.23
CA ASN A 102 12.54 -9.86 -15.88
C ASN A 102 11.91 -9.54 -14.49
N ILE A 103 11.92 -8.28 -14.07
CA ILE A 103 11.44 -7.79 -12.78
C ILE A 103 9.92 -7.63 -12.87
N ILE A 104 9.22 -8.50 -12.17
CA ILE A 104 7.75 -8.56 -12.13
C ILE A 104 7.19 -7.58 -11.09
N LEU A 105 7.92 -7.38 -9.98
CA LEU A 105 7.53 -6.59 -8.81
C LEU A 105 8.74 -5.79 -8.29
N ILE A 106 8.55 -4.52 -7.96
CA ILE A 106 9.55 -3.61 -7.39
C ILE A 106 8.97 -3.01 -6.12
N ILE A 107 9.78 -2.92 -5.06
CA ILE A 107 9.40 -2.26 -3.82
C ILE A 107 10.35 -1.07 -3.63
N LEU A 108 9.79 0.14 -3.59
CA LEU A 108 10.56 1.37 -3.36
C LEU A 108 10.09 2.00 -2.06
N GLN A 109 11.02 2.39 -1.19
CA GLN A 109 10.71 3.08 0.07
C GLN A 109 11.29 4.50 0.02
N PHE A 110 10.51 5.48 0.45
CA PHE A 110 10.90 6.88 0.52
C PHE A 110 10.55 7.49 1.86
N GLU A 111 11.38 8.41 2.33
CA GLU A 111 11.11 9.24 3.49
C GLU A 111 10.68 10.63 3.01
N THR A 112 9.60 11.15 3.60
CA THR A 112 9.09 12.49 3.29
C THR A 112 9.76 13.53 4.18
N ILE A 113 10.42 14.51 3.55
CA ILE A 113 10.92 15.72 4.21
C ILE A 113 9.76 16.72 4.19
N GLN A 114 9.29 17.16 5.36
CA GLN A 114 8.29 18.21 5.49
C GLN A 114 8.95 19.59 5.45
#